data_AF-A0A561UML7-F1
#
_entry.id   AF-A0A561UML7-F1
#
_cell.length_a   1.000
_cell.length_b   1.000
_cell.length_c   1.000
_cell.angle_alpha   90.00
_cell.angle_beta   90.00
_cell.angle_gamma   90.00
#
_symmetry.space_group_name_H-M   'P 1'
#
loop_
_entity.id
_entity.type
_entity.pdbx_description
1 polymer ?
#
loop_
_entity_poly.entity_id
_entity_poly.type
_entity_poly.pdbx_seq_one_letter_code
_entity_poly.pdbx_strand_id
1 'polypeptide(L)'
;MCGQLAHTLSVIERYPQIVVQIAPEELGERVAAATGFTLVKVPNGKDLIYSESVNRGHFSRDPEAVRRLSRAYDRLRADALSASESADVIRRRLEGLLNVSIELPLNLSWFKSSYSGDNGGQCIETSHDLRPAGLMPIRDSKDPDGPALVFPSTSFTAFVNGAKDDGFGRA
;
A
#
# COMPACT_ATOMS: atom_id res chain seq x y z
N MET A 1 1.76 -7.17 7.96
CA MET A 1 0.53 -6.36 7.79
C MET A 1 0.02 -5.81 9.12
N CYS A 2 -0.12 -6.62 10.19
CA CYS A 2 -0.55 -6.14 11.52
C CYS A 2 0.28 -4.95 12.03
N GLY A 3 1.62 -5.06 12.00
CA GLY A 3 2.51 -4.00 12.47
C GLY A 3 2.33 -2.67 11.72
N GLN A 4 2.06 -2.73 10.41
CA GLN A 4 1.82 -1.53 9.60
C GLN A 4 0.50 -0.86 9.98
N LEU A 5 -0.59 -1.63 10.12
CA LEU A 5 -1.89 -1.08 10.53
C LEU A 5 -1.84 -0.49 11.95
N ALA A 6 -1.16 -1.17 12.88
CA ALA A 6 -0.94 -0.67 14.24
C ALA A 6 -0.10 0.63 14.22
N HIS A 7 0.94 0.69 13.39
CA HIS A 7 1.73 1.90 13.21
C HIS A 7 0.90 3.06 12.63
N THR A 8 0.06 2.79 11.62
CA THR A 8 -0.85 3.80 11.07
C THR A 8 -1.77 4.38 12.15
N LEU A 9 -2.35 3.54 13.00
CA LEU A 9 -3.17 4.00 14.13
C LEU A 9 -2.36 4.86 15.11
N SER A 10 -1.14 4.43 15.45
CA SER A 10 -0.24 5.20 16.31
C SER A 10 0.08 6.59 15.72
N VAL A 11 0.30 6.68 14.41
CA VAL A 11 0.61 7.93 13.72
C VAL A 11 -0.59 8.88 13.75
N ILE A 12 -1.80 8.41 13.43
CA ILE A 12 -2.99 9.27 13.42
C ILE A 12 -3.38 9.74 14.82
N GLU A 13 -3.11 8.95 15.86
CA GLU A 13 -3.34 9.34 17.26
C GLU A 13 -2.31 10.35 17.75
N ARG A 14 -1.05 10.21 17.34
CA ARG A 14 0.04 11.10 17.75
C ARG A 14 0.02 12.44 17.03
N TYR A 15 -0.43 12.47 15.78
CA TYR A 15 -0.34 13.65 14.91
C TYR A 15 -1.73 14.05 14.40
N PRO A 16 -2.44 14.98 15.07
CA PRO A 16 -3.80 15.37 14.69
C PRO A 16 -3.89 16.06 13.33
N GLN A 17 -2.76 16.53 12.79
CA GLN A 17 -2.67 17.07 11.43
C GLN A 17 -2.65 15.98 10.34
N ILE A 18 -2.50 14.71 10.71
CA ILE A 18 -2.50 13.58 9.77
C ILE A 18 -3.88 12.92 9.83
N VAL A 19 -4.62 13.03 8.72
CA VAL A 19 -5.94 12.42 8.57
C VAL A 19 -5.86 11.31 7.54
N VAL A 20 -6.26 10.10 7.95
CA VAL A 20 -6.36 8.93 7.07
C VAL A 20 -7.84 8.61 6.89
N GLN A 21 -8.29 8.52 5.64
CA GLN A 21 -9.64 8.12 5.27
C GLN A 21 -9.58 6.91 4.33
N ILE A 22 -10.50 5.98 4.54
CA ILE A 22 -10.67 4.81 3.69
C ILE A 22 -11.87 5.05 2.78
N ALA A 23 -11.65 4.97 1.47
CA ALA A 23 -12.73 4.93 0.50
C ALA A 23 -13.39 3.55 0.52
N PRO A 24 -14.73 3.46 0.59
CA PRO A 24 -15.44 2.19 0.48
C PRO A 24 -15.14 1.47 -0.84
N GLU A 25 -15.21 0.15 -0.84
CA GLU A 25 -14.93 -0.67 -2.03
C GLU A 25 -15.94 -0.38 -3.16
N GLU A 26 -17.18 -0.06 -2.79
CA GLU A 26 -18.27 0.28 -3.72
C GLU A 26 -18.01 1.59 -4.49
N LEU A 27 -17.04 2.40 -4.04
CA LEU A 27 -16.63 3.59 -4.76
C LEU A 27 -15.82 3.28 -6.02
N GLY A 28 -15.11 2.14 -6.04
CA GLY A 28 -14.41 1.55 -7.18
C GLY A 28 -14.06 2.48 -8.36
N GLU A 29 -14.53 2.13 -9.56
CA GLU A 29 -14.27 2.83 -10.84
C GLU A 29 -14.76 4.29 -10.90
N ARG A 30 -15.49 4.79 -9.88
CA ARG A 30 -15.96 6.19 -9.85
C ARG A 30 -14.87 7.17 -9.45
N VAL A 31 -13.72 6.68 -8.97
CA VAL A 31 -12.58 7.50 -8.60
C VAL A 31 -11.86 7.99 -9.87
N ALA A 32 -12.01 9.27 -10.18
CA ALA A 32 -11.47 9.91 -11.39
C ALA A 32 -9.92 9.95 -11.47
N ALA A 33 -9.22 9.45 -10.45
CA ALA A 33 -7.77 9.34 -10.42
C ALA A 33 -7.36 7.87 -10.50
N ALA A 34 -7.00 7.42 -11.70
CA ALA A 34 -6.48 6.07 -11.94
C ALA A 34 -5.14 5.80 -11.23
N THR A 35 -4.48 6.85 -10.71
CA THR A 35 -3.19 6.79 -10.04
C THR A 35 -3.16 7.69 -8.81
N GLY A 36 -2.35 7.31 -7.81
CA GLY A 36 -2.11 8.11 -6.62
C GLY A 36 -1.44 9.44 -6.97
N PHE A 37 -1.84 10.50 -6.28
CA PHE A 37 -1.23 11.81 -6.40
C PHE A 37 -1.24 12.54 -5.06
N THR A 38 -0.36 13.53 -4.93
CA THR A 38 -0.26 14.43 -3.78
C THR A 38 -0.61 15.84 -4.24
N LEU A 39 -1.67 16.40 -3.67
CA LEU A 39 -1.99 17.82 -3.82
C LEU A 39 -1.25 18.62 -2.75
N VAL A 40 -0.36 19.52 -3.18
CA VAL A 40 0.39 20.40 -2.29
C VAL A 40 -0.20 21.79 -2.40
N LYS A 41 -0.84 22.25 -1.32
CA LYS A 41 -1.35 23.62 -1.17
C LYS A 41 -0.23 24.52 -0.67
N VAL A 42 0.08 25.58 -1.40
CA VAL A 42 1.16 26.52 -1.04
C VAL A 42 0.53 27.84 -0.57
N PRO A 43 1.02 28.49 0.50
CA PRO A 43 0.41 29.70 1.07
C PRO A 43 0.22 30.88 0.10
N ASN A 44 0.93 30.89 -1.02
CA ASN A 44 0.85 31.92 -2.06
C ASN A 44 -0.12 31.58 -3.22
N GLY A 45 -0.95 30.54 -3.07
CA GLY A 45 -1.92 30.11 -4.07
C GLY A 45 -1.31 29.37 -5.27
N LYS A 46 -0.02 29.01 -5.23
CA LYS A 46 0.67 28.24 -6.28
C LYS A 46 0.59 26.75 -6.02
N ASP A 47 -0.63 26.24 -5.89
CA ASP A 47 -0.90 24.83 -5.69
C ASP A 47 -0.24 23.99 -6.79
N LEU A 48 0.24 22.80 -6.41
CA LEU A 48 0.94 21.91 -7.31
C LEU A 48 0.52 20.46 -7.05
N ILE A 49 0.61 19.66 -8.11
CA ILE A 49 0.39 18.22 -8.05
C ILE A 49 1.73 17.53 -8.15
N TYR A 50 1.94 16.56 -7.28
CA TYR A 50 2.96 15.53 -7.43
C TYR A 50 2.30 14.20 -7.74
N SER A 51 2.78 13.50 -8.75
CA SER A 51 2.37 12.12 -9.05
C SER A 51 3.60 11.28 -9.32
N GLU A 52 3.63 10.06 -8.81
CA GLU A 52 4.76 9.16 -8.97
C GLU A 52 4.48 8.13 -10.07
N SER A 53 5.41 8.02 -11.01
CA SER A 53 5.48 6.94 -12.00
C SER A 53 6.60 5.98 -11.60
N VAL A 54 6.57 4.76 -12.12
CA VAL A 54 7.54 3.68 -11.80
C VAL A 54 9.01 4.12 -11.87
N ASN A 55 9.36 5.06 -12.74
CA ASN A 55 10.73 5.52 -12.95
C ASN A 55 10.99 7.00 -12.63
N ARG A 56 9.96 7.79 -12.29
CA ARG A 56 10.10 9.25 -12.10
C ARG A 56 8.90 9.88 -11.39
N GLY A 57 9.20 10.82 -10.49
CA GLY A 57 8.19 11.74 -9.93
C GLY A 57 7.92 12.93 -10.87
N HIS A 58 6.64 13.29 -11.03
CA HIS A 58 6.20 14.39 -11.88
C HIS A 58 5.58 15.50 -11.03
N PHE A 59 6.12 16.72 -11.15
CA PHE A 59 5.52 17.91 -10.57
C PHE A 59 4.82 18.72 -11.66
N SER A 60 3.54 19.05 -11.45
CA SER A 60 2.77 19.91 -12.36
C SER A 60 2.19 21.10 -11.62
N ARG A 61 2.38 22.29 -12.23
CA ARG A 61 1.75 23.55 -11.83
C ARG A 61 0.68 23.99 -12.84
N ASP A 62 0.33 23.12 -13.80
CA ASP A 62 -0.72 23.42 -14.76
C ASP A 62 -2.04 23.71 -14.03
N PRO A 63 -2.58 24.94 -14.12
CA PRO A 63 -3.79 25.31 -13.39
C PRO A 63 -5.00 24.44 -13.75
N GLU A 64 -5.07 23.90 -14.97
CA GLU A 64 -6.17 23.02 -15.37
C GLU A 64 -6.07 21.65 -14.69
N ALA A 65 -4.89 21.02 -14.74
CA ALA A 65 -4.62 19.79 -14.03
C ALA A 65 -4.85 19.91 -12.52
N VAL A 66 -4.35 20.99 -11.90
CA VAL A 66 -4.55 21.27 -10.46
C VAL A 66 -6.03 21.39 -10.13
N ARG A 67 -6.81 22.16 -10.90
CA ARG A 67 -8.26 22.30 -10.68
C ARG A 67 -9.00 20.98 -10.85
N ARG A 68 -8.65 20.19 -11.86
CA ARG A 68 -9.29 18.89 -12.15
C ARG A 68 -9.06 17.91 -10.99
N LEU A 69 -7.81 17.75 -10.57
CA LEU A 69 -7.46 16.80 -9.51
C LEU A 69 -7.87 17.28 -8.12
N SER A 70 -7.86 18.59 -7.84
CA SER A 70 -8.44 19.12 -6.60
C SER A 70 -9.92 18.78 -6.49
N ARG A 71 -10.71 18.95 -7.57
CA ARG A 71 -12.13 18.57 -7.56
C ARG A 71 -12.35 17.07 -7.41
N ALA A 72 -11.49 16.25 -8.03
CA ALA A 72 -11.53 14.81 -7.86
C ALA A 72 -11.23 14.42 -6.41
N TYR A 73 -10.22 15.03 -5.80
CA TYR A 73 -9.89 14.86 -4.38
C TYR A 73 -11.05 15.26 -3.47
N ASP A 74 -11.66 16.43 -3.70
CA ASP A 74 -12.76 16.92 -2.86
C ASP A 74 -13.98 15.97 -2.90
N ARG A 75 -14.29 15.41 -4.08
CA ARG A 75 -15.35 14.39 -4.22
C ARG A 75 -14.99 13.09 -3.51
N LEU A 76 -13.79 12.58 -3.76
CA LEU A 76 -13.32 11.36 -3.10
C LEU A 76 -13.34 11.50 -1.57
N ARG A 77 -12.92 12.66 -1.07
CA ARG A 77 -12.93 12.97 0.36
C ARG A 77 -14.34 13.01 0.95
N ALA A 78 -15.31 13.52 0.19
CA ALA A 78 -16.71 13.59 0.62
C ALA A 78 -17.37 12.21 0.68
N ASP A 79 -16.99 11.32 -0.22
CA ASP A 79 -17.55 9.97 -0.34
C ASP A 79 -16.80 8.94 0.54
N ALA A 80 -15.56 9.24 0.94
CA ALA A 80 -14.77 8.39 1.82
C ALA A 80 -15.34 8.39 3.25
N LEU A 81 -15.08 7.30 3.99
CA LEU A 81 -15.42 7.19 5.40
C LEU A 81 -14.81 8.34 6.20
N SER A 82 -15.46 8.75 7.29
CA SER A 82 -14.85 9.70 8.22
C SER A 82 -13.54 9.15 8.81
N ALA A 83 -12.71 10.01 9.38
CA ALA A 83 -11.44 9.61 9.98
C ALA A 83 -11.64 8.59 11.11
N SER A 84 -12.68 8.73 11.93
CA SER A 84 -13.01 7.79 13.01
C SER A 84 -13.48 6.45 12.48
N GLU A 85 -14.40 6.43 11.51
CA GLU A 85 -14.89 5.19 10.90
C GLU A 85 -13.77 4.44 10.18
N SER A 86 -12.86 5.18 9.53
CA SER A 86 -11.66 4.62 8.91
C SER A 86 -10.74 3.97 9.94
N ALA A 87 -10.50 4.64 11.08
CA ALA A 87 -9.72 4.06 12.17
C ALA A 87 -10.36 2.77 12.72
N ASP A 88 -11.70 2.71 12.82
CA ASP A 88 -12.42 1.52 13.26
C ASP A 88 -12.30 0.36 12.27
N VAL A 89 -12.34 0.64 10.96
CA VAL A 89 -12.05 -0.38 9.93
C VAL A 89 -10.64 -0.93 10.10
N ILE A 90 -9.64 -0.07 10.31
CA ILE A 90 -8.25 -0.48 10.51
C ILE A 90 -8.11 -1.36 11.76
N ARG A 91 -8.74 -0.97 12.89
CA ARG A 91 -8.76 -1.75 14.13
C ARG A 91 -9.38 -3.13 13.94
N ARG A 92 -10.57 -3.20 13.32
CA ARG A 92 -11.24 -4.49 13.05
C ARG A 92 -10.39 -5.42 12.18
N ARG A 93 -9.69 -4.87 11.17
CA ARG A 93 -8.77 -5.66 10.35
C ARG A 93 -7.54 -6.11 11.12
N LEU A 94 -7.01 -5.26 12.01
CA LEU A 94 -5.91 -5.62 12.90
C LEU A 94 -6.31 -6.78 13.83
N GLU A 95 -7.49 -6.72 14.45
CA GLU A 95 -8.04 -7.80 15.28
C GLU A 95 -8.17 -9.11 14.49
N GLY A 96 -8.75 -9.04 13.28
CA GLY A 96 -8.87 -10.19 12.40
C GLY A 96 -7.52 -10.81 12.00
N LEU A 97 -6.48 -10.00 11.81
CA LEU A 97 -5.14 -10.48 11.47
C LEU A 97 -4.37 -11.01 12.68
N LEU A 98 -4.53 -10.42 13.87
CA LEU A 98 -3.93 -10.92 15.10
C LEU A 98 -4.45 -12.31 15.46
N ASN A 99 -5.72 -12.59 15.15
CA ASN A 99 -6.35 -13.90 15.28
C ASN A 99 -5.81 -14.95 14.29
N VAL A 100 -4.97 -14.54 13.32
CA VAL A 100 -4.35 -15.41 12.30
C VAL A 100 -2.82 -15.44 12.46
N SER A 101 -2.26 -14.88 13.55
CA SER A 101 -0.81 -14.83 13.76
C SER A 101 -0.17 -16.22 13.69
N ILE A 102 0.53 -16.48 12.59
CA ILE A 102 1.45 -17.61 12.47
C ILE A 102 2.77 -17.12 13.04
N GLU A 103 3.19 -17.65 14.18
CA GLU A 103 4.56 -17.45 14.67
C GLU A 103 5.52 -18.10 13.66
N LEU A 104 6.20 -17.26 12.89
CA LEU A 104 7.24 -17.73 11.99
C LEU A 104 8.44 -18.18 12.82
N PRO A 105 9.05 -19.33 12.49
CA PRO A 105 10.28 -19.74 13.16
C PRO A 105 11.35 -18.65 12.97
N LEU A 106 12.03 -18.30 14.06
CA LEU A 106 12.92 -17.13 14.17
C LEU A 106 14.10 -17.12 13.18
N ASN A 107 14.39 -18.23 12.50
CA ASN A 107 15.54 -18.39 11.61
C ASN A 107 15.13 -18.91 10.22
N LEU A 108 14.40 -18.10 9.46
CA LEU A 108 14.14 -18.40 8.05
C LEU A 108 15.34 -18.00 7.18
N SER A 109 15.67 -18.86 6.21
CA SER A 109 16.68 -18.59 5.20
C SER A 109 16.06 -17.69 4.13
N TRP A 110 16.34 -16.39 4.24
CA TRP A 110 15.84 -15.37 3.31
C TRP A 110 16.74 -15.24 2.10
N PHE A 111 16.14 -15.13 0.91
CA PHE A 111 16.89 -14.88 -0.30
C PHE A 111 16.16 -13.86 -1.18
N LYS A 112 16.96 -13.10 -1.92
CA LYS A 112 16.53 -12.13 -2.92
C LYS A 112 16.58 -12.77 -4.31
N SER A 113 15.69 -12.37 -5.20
CA SER A 113 15.75 -12.80 -6.60
C SER A 113 17.04 -12.29 -7.27
N SER A 114 17.69 -13.14 -8.07
CA SER A 114 18.85 -12.77 -8.90
C SER A 114 18.54 -11.70 -9.96
N TYR A 115 17.26 -11.45 -10.24
CA TYR A 115 16.79 -10.38 -11.12
C TYR A 115 16.67 -9.02 -10.43
N SER A 116 16.92 -8.94 -9.12
CA SER A 116 16.93 -7.67 -8.38
C SER A 116 18.30 -7.01 -8.56
N GLY A 117 18.37 -5.95 -9.36
CA GLY A 117 19.60 -5.16 -9.56
C GLY A 117 19.76 -4.00 -8.57
N ASP A 118 20.93 -3.37 -8.56
CA ASP A 118 21.29 -2.26 -7.65
C ASP A 118 20.63 -0.91 -8.00
N ASN A 119 19.72 -0.88 -8.96
CA ASN A 119 19.21 0.33 -9.60
C ASN A 119 18.06 1.04 -8.81
N GLY A 120 18.07 1.03 -7.48
CA GLY A 120 17.23 1.95 -6.71
C GLY A 120 15.94 1.40 -6.08
N GLY A 121 15.98 0.16 -5.58
CA GLY A 121 15.49 -0.11 -4.23
C GLY A 121 13.98 -0.21 -3.99
N GLN A 122 13.34 -1.30 -4.44
CA GLN A 122 12.12 -1.84 -3.82
C GLN A 122 12.16 -3.38 -3.89
N CYS A 123 13.11 -3.99 -3.16
CA CYS A 123 13.33 -5.43 -3.22
C CYS A 123 12.56 -6.15 -2.11
N ILE A 124 11.82 -7.20 -2.47
CA ILE A 124 11.26 -8.16 -1.52
C ILE A 124 12.18 -9.37 -1.36
N GLU A 125 12.13 -10.00 -0.19
CA GLU A 125 12.78 -11.28 0.09
C GLU A 125 11.72 -12.33 0.42
N THR A 126 12.03 -13.59 0.12
CA THR A 126 11.17 -14.72 0.48
C THR A 126 12.01 -15.85 1.08
N SER A 127 11.36 -16.83 1.70
CA SER A 127 12.02 -18.02 2.24
C SER A 127 11.30 -19.27 1.76
N HIS A 128 12.10 -20.29 1.42
CA HIS A 128 11.60 -21.57 0.99
C HIS A 128 11.40 -22.57 2.14
N ASP A 129 11.83 -22.22 3.36
CA ASP A 129 11.86 -23.14 4.50
C ASP A 129 10.45 -23.53 4.96
N LEU A 130 9.44 -22.72 4.63
CA LEU A 130 8.03 -22.99 4.94
C LEU A 130 7.25 -23.65 3.80
N ARG A 131 7.90 -23.96 2.67
CA ARG A 131 7.25 -24.68 1.57
C ARG A 131 6.66 -26.04 1.96
N PRO A 132 7.28 -26.86 2.85
CA PRO A 132 6.67 -28.11 3.31
C PRO A 132 5.32 -27.90 4.01
N ALA A 133 5.12 -26.74 4.67
CA ALA A 133 3.86 -26.36 5.27
C ALA A 133 2.87 -25.72 4.27
N GLY A 134 3.24 -25.64 2.99
CA GLY A 134 2.44 -24.97 1.96
C GLY A 134 2.38 -23.46 2.11
N LEU A 135 3.37 -22.85 2.78
CA LEU A 135 3.40 -21.41 3.06
C LEU A 135 4.56 -20.72 2.33
N MET A 136 4.32 -19.45 1.98
CA MET A 136 5.25 -18.56 1.31
C MET A 136 5.37 -17.25 2.09
N PRO A 137 6.42 -17.10 2.92
CA PRO A 137 6.70 -15.85 3.63
C PRO A 137 7.38 -14.85 2.69
N ILE A 138 7.03 -13.57 2.82
CA ILE A 138 7.55 -12.44 2.03
C ILE A 138 7.81 -11.27 2.98
N ARG A 139 8.99 -10.66 2.89
CA ARG A 139 9.32 -9.45 3.69
C ARG A 139 9.97 -8.37 2.84
N ASP A 140 10.04 -7.16 3.40
CA ASP A 140 10.82 -6.07 2.84
C ASP A 140 12.31 -6.28 3.13
N SER A 141 13.15 -6.27 2.09
CA SER A 141 14.61 -6.39 2.23
C SER A 141 15.22 -5.21 3.00
N LYS A 142 14.54 -4.05 3.03
CA LYS A 142 15.01 -2.84 3.73
C LYS A 142 14.62 -2.79 5.20
N ASP A 143 13.71 -3.65 5.63
CA ASP A 143 13.29 -3.79 7.02
C ASP A 143 13.34 -5.27 7.44
N PRO A 144 14.56 -5.86 7.56
CA PRO A 144 14.72 -7.29 7.81
C PRO A 144 14.13 -7.75 9.15
N ASP A 145 14.11 -6.86 10.13
CA ASP A 145 13.55 -7.06 11.47
C ASP A 145 12.03 -6.76 11.51
N GLY A 146 11.49 -6.22 10.41
CA GLY A 146 10.08 -5.94 10.23
C GLY A 146 9.23 -7.20 10.02
N PRO A 147 7.89 -7.07 10.07
CA PRO A 147 6.98 -8.20 9.96
C PRO A 147 6.93 -8.78 8.54
N ALA A 148 7.13 -10.09 8.41
CA ALA A 148 6.88 -10.81 7.17
C ALA A 148 5.37 -11.07 6.94
N LEU A 149 4.94 -11.03 5.69
CA LEU A 149 3.64 -11.49 5.23
C LEU A 149 3.72 -12.97 4.87
N VAL A 150 2.69 -13.76 5.20
CA VAL A 150 2.67 -15.20 4.93
C VAL A 150 1.45 -15.53 4.12
N PHE A 151 1.66 -16.18 2.97
CA PHE A 151 0.60 -16.58 2.06
C PHE A 151 0.60 -18.10 1.88
N PRO A 152 -0.55 -18.72 1.59
CA PRO A 152 -0.54 -20.05 1.00
C PRO A 152 0.27 -20.04 -0.31
N SER A 153 1.16 -21.01 -0.48
CA SER A 153 2.00 -21.14 -1.67
C SER A 153 1.16 -21.21 -2.95
N THR A 154 -0.01 -21.85 -2.90
CA THR A 154 -0.95 -21.94 -4.02
C THR A 154 -1.50 -20.57 -4.43
N SER A 155 -1.91 -19.75 -3.47
CA SER A 155 -2.38 -18.39 -3.72
C SER A 155 -1.27 -17.51 -4.30
N PHE A 156 -0.05 -17.63 -3.79
CA PHE A 156 1.09 -16.89 -4.32
C PHE A 156 1.44 -17.33 -5.75
N THR A 157 1.40 -18.63 -6.05
CA THR A 157 1.58 -19.14 -7.42
C THR A 157 0.50 -18.60 -8.37
N ALA A 158 -0.77 -18.61 -7.96
CA ALA A 158 -1.86 -18.06 -8.76
C ALA A 158 -1.65 -16.56 -9.06
N PHE A 159 -1.26 -15.79 -8.05
CA PHE A 159 -0.91 -14.37 -8.20
C PHE A 159 0.22 -14.17 -9.20
N VAL A 160 1.34 -14.89 -9.07
CA VAL A 160 2.49 -14.77 -9.98
C VAL A 160 2.11 -15.11 -11.43
N ASN A 161 1.28 -16.13 -11.63
CA ASN A 161 0.80 -16.49 -12.96
C ASN A 161 -0.08 -15.38 -13.55
N GLY A 162 -1.03 -14.85 -12.77
CA GLY A 162 -1.85 -13.71 -13.21
C GLY A 162 -1.01 -12.47 -13.57
N ALA A 163 0.06 -12.20 -12.83
CA ALA A 163 0.96 -11.07 -13.10
C ALA A 163 1.77 -11.26 -14.40
N LYS A 164 2.13 -12.50 -14.73
CA LYS A 164 2.82 -12.83 -16.00
C LYS A 164 1.90 -12.72 -17.21
N ASP A 165 0.64 -13.12 -17.04
CA ASP A 165 -0.34 -13.18 -18.11
C ASP A 165 -1.04 -11.83 -18.36
N ASP A 166 -0.55 -10.75 -17.73
CA ASP A 166 -1.17 -9.42 -17.72
C ASP A 166 -2.65 -9.44 -17.26
N GLY A 167 -3.01 -10.46 -16.47
CA GLY A 167 -4.36 -10.71 -15.98
C GLY A 167 -4.87 -9.68 -14.97
N PHE A 168 -3.99 -8.77 -14.55
CA PHE A 168 -4.31 -7.60 -13.73
C PHE A 168 -4.25 -6.28 -14.53
N GLY A 169 -3.98 -6.35 -15.84
CA GLY A 169 -3.70 -5.21 -16.72
C GLY A 169 -4.90 -4.64 -17.49
N ARG A 170 -6.14 -5.01 -17.15
CA ARG A 170 -7.34 -4.36 -17.71
C ARG A 170 -8.28 -3.93 -16.59
N ALA A 171 -8.16 -2.68 -16.20
CA ALA A 171 -9.18 -1.84 -15.60
C ALA A 171 -9.09 -0.46 -16.26
#